data_AF-A0A6C0QVM3-F1
#
_entry.id   AF-A0A6C0QVM3-F1
#
_cell.length_a   1.000
_cell.length_b   1.000
_cell.length_c   1.000
_cell.angle_alpha   90.00
_cell.angle_beta   90.00
_cell.angle_gamma   90.00
#
_symmetry.space_group_name_H-M   'P 1'
#
loop_
_entity.id
_entity.type
_entity.pdbx_description
1 polymer ?
#
loop_
_entity_poly.entity_id
_entity_poly.type
_entity_poly.pdbx_seq_one_letter_code
_entity_poly.pdbx_strand_id
1 'polypeptide(L)'
;MDKTLKTQDEYTNIIVKFKDQALQSTPLVLKEENTLTQGHVGFFSDFSGLEFNRLIFTVSPEDMIQDMKTYNLPEDLGLFRYYSVQISKDQGDPQSIVDRLKQSPLVETAYIEPDAIEDSVTEMEDPTLFAQPNRNPLFKKQGYLHPAPAGIDAQYAWGIPGGDGEGIMLVDMQLQGWLLDHEDLVDQQIGLVAGSGNPIDIKTSHGTATLGEVVGCDNEVGIIGISPKAKAKVTSKYRANGKQSHADAIASAAKEMNPGDVLVLTWGYRDGGRPENTPDIFEAIKFATDKGITVIQSAGNSSVNLDEYTVNGKYVMNRNSPDFKDSGAIIVGGASSDVPHKRRKSSGYGSRVDVYAWGENVTTTYSNNDDPSIKNLYRHNFNGTSSAAPIIAGAVVNLQGIAKAKLGRPFTPEEVRDLLSDPDTGTPSKNPSSDRIGVMPDLKLILNKLGFIPTTSILQIVTALNDTSVVDMSLQQYGNVHLWKYHGGSNQKWRAIYDKTKEAYQFRNLYDENLVLAWNAISNSRQVFATPNQYKEEHYWILEATWDGYYIIKNKKDPTLVLDVADSKTENGSEIIVYKQNNGKNQKFKLREV
;
A
#
# COMPACT_ATOMS: atom_id res chain seq x y z
N MET A 1 -32.67 -11.72 -17.98
CA MET A 1 -33.79 -10.82 -18.31
C MET A 1 -34.03 -11.03 -19.78
N ASP A 2 -35.23 -11.44 -20.15
CA ASP A 2 -35.63 -11.54 -21.56
C ASP A 2 -35.34 -10.21 -22.25
N LYS A 3 -34.42 -10.23 -23.22
CA LYS A 3 -34.07 -9.05 -23.99
C LYS A 3 -34.45 -9.33 -25.44
N THR A 4 -35.64 -8.88 -25.83
CA THR A 4 -36.01 -8.79 -27.25
C THR A 4 -35.14 -7.70 -27.87
N LEU A 5 -34.36 -8.04 -28.90
CA LEU A 5 -33.47 -7.11 -29.60
C LEU A 5 -34.25 -5.88 -30.08
N LYS A 6 -33.79 -4.67 -29.70
CA LYS A 6 -34.36 -3.41 -30.22
C LYS A 6 -33.66 -3.03 -31.52
N THR A 7 -34.30 -2.14 -32.29
CA THR A 7 -33.94 -1.78 -33.67
C THR A 7 -32.52 -1.23 -33.87
N GLN A 8 -31.76 -0.90 -32.82
CA GLN A 8 -30.42 -0.30 -32.90
C GLN A 8 -29.20 -1.25 -32.71
N ASP A 9 -29.35 -2.50 -32.27
CA ASP A 9 -28.19 -3.39 -32.01
C ASP A 9 -27.95 -4.35 -33.21
N GLU A 10 -26.79 -4.34 -33.88
CA GLU A 10 -26.54 -5.27 -35.01
C GLU A 10 -26.27 -6.72 -34.57
N TYR A 11 -25.64 -6.93 -33.40
CA TYR A 11 -25.30 -8.26 -32.85
C TYR A 11 -25.41 -8.28 -31.30
N THR A 12 -25.48 -9.47 -30.71
CA THR A 12 -25.47 -9.72 -29.25
C THR A 12 -24.64 -10.97 -28.94
N ASN A 13 -23.86 -10.95 -27.85
CA ASN A 13 -23.06 -12.11 -27.44
C ASN A 13 -23.81 -12.97 -26.41
N ILE A 14 -23.74 -14.28 -26.58
CA ILE A 14 -24.14 -15.29 -25.60
C ILE A 14 -22.88 -15.93 -25.02
N ILE A 15 -22.77 -15.95 -23.71
CA ILE A 15 -21.72 -16.69 -22.99
C ILE A 15 -22.24 -18.08 -22.62
N VAL A 16 -21.44 -19.11 -22.88
CA VAL A 16 -21.73 -20.52 -22.60
C VAL A 16 -20.57 -21.14 -21.84
N LYS A 17 -20.84 -21.81 -20.72
CA LYS A 17 -19.87 -22.64 -20.01
C LYS A 17 -20.20 -24.11 -20.20
N PHE A 18 -19.22 -24.92 -20.60
CA PHE A 18 -19.36 -26.37 -20.68
C PHE A 18 -18.90 -27.07 -19.40
N LYS A 19 -19.49 -28.24 -19.10
CA LYS A 19 -19.02 -29.12 -18.03
C LYS A 19 -17.74 -29.86 -18.46
N ASP A 20 -16.91 -30.30 -17.51
CA ASP A 20 -15.64 -31.01 -17.80
C ASP A 20 -15.79 -32.20 -18.76
N GLN A 21 -16.87 -32.97 -18.59
CA GLN A 21 -17.14 -34.19 -19.36
C GLN A 21 -17.37 -33.90 -20.86
N ALA A 22 -17.77 -32.68 -21.23
CA ALA A 22 -18.01 -32.28 -22.61
C ALA A 22 -16.71 -32.04 -23.40
N LEU A 23 -15.59 -31.81 -22.69
CA LEU A 23 -14.29 -31.46 -23.28
C LEU A 23 -13.30 -32.65 -23.30
N GLN A 24 -13.64 -33.76 -22.65
CA GLN A 24 -12.77 -34.95 -22.51
C GLN A 24 -12.95 -36.02 -23.62
N SER A 25 -13.99 -35.93 -24.45
CA SER A 25 -14.43 -37.06 -25.30
C SER A 25 -14.05 -37.00 -26.78
N THR A 26 -13.40 -35.94 -27.30
CA THR A 26 -12.99 -35.87 -28.72
C THR A 26 -11.75 -34.99 -28.87
N PRO A 27 -10.75 -35.31 -29.73
CA PRO A 27 -9.58 -34.45 -29.90
C PRO A 27 -10.02 -33.10 -30.50
N LEU A 28 -9.89 -32.03 -29.72
CA LEU A 28 -10.21 -30.66 -30.10
C LEU A 28 -9.23 -30.17 -31.18
N VAL A 29 -9.58 -30.34 -32.45
CA VAL A 29 -8.86 -29.66 -33.54
C VAL A 29 -9.40 -28.24 -33.63
N LEU A 30 -8.74 -27.31 -32.93
CA LEU A 30 -8.89 -25.88 -33.13
C LEU A 30 -8.38 -25.54 -34.53
N LYS A 31 -9.21 -24.95 -35.39
CA LYS A 31 -8.71 -24.20 -36.55
C LYS A 31 -8.62 -22.73 -36.16
N GLU A 32 -7.47 -22.12 -36.43
CA GLU A 32 -7.13 -20.73 -36.12
C GLU A 32 -7.44 -20.35 -34.65
N GLU A 33 -6.67 -20.99 -33.76
CA GLU A 33 -6.42 -20.71 -32.32
C GLU A 33 -7.57 -20.47 -31.34
N ASN A 34 -8.82 -20.21 -31.72
CA ASN A 34 -9.85 -19.85 -30.72
C ASN A 34 -11.31 -20.29 -31.00
N THR A 35 -11.60 -20.94 -32.13
CA THR A 35 -12.99 -21.31 -32.51
C THR A 35 -13.23 -22.81 -32.38
N LEU A 36 -14.27 -23.17 -31.63
CA LEU A 36 -14.66 -24.56 -31.36
C LEU A 36 -15.67 -25.04 -32.42
N THR A 37 -15.25 -25.91 -33.33
CA THR A 37 -16.06 -26.31 -34.50
C THR A 37 -16.37 -27.80 -34.60
N GLN A 38 -15.75 -28.69 -33.79
CA GLN A 38 -16.03 -30.14 -33.82
C GLN A 38 -15.88 -30.85 -32.47
N GLY A 39 -16.84 -31.74 -32.17
CA GLY A 39 -16.92 -32.61 -30.99
C GLY A 39 -18.39 -32.80 -30.58
N HIS A 40 -18.91 -34.00 -30.34
CA HIS A 40 -20.37 -34.25 -30.18
C HIS A 40 -21.25 -33.76 -31.36
N VAL A 41 -21.23 -34.49 -32.48
CA VAL A 41 -21.94 -34.17 -33.75
C VAL A 41 -23.41 -33.76 -33.55
N GLY A 42 -24.11 -34.37 -32.59
CA GLY A 42 -25.50 -34.04 -32.28
C GLY A 42 -25.73 -32.70 -31.57
N PHE A 43 -24.78 -32.24 -30.75
CA PHE A 43 -24.92 -30.95 -30.05
C PHE A 43 -24.69 -29.79 -31.02
N PHE A 44 -23.59 -29.79 -31.78
CA PHE A 44 -23.31 -28.69 -32.72
C PHE A 44 -24.19 -28.73 -33.98
N SER A 45 -24.79 -29.87 -34.33
CA SER A 45 -25.83 -29.89 -35.37
C SER A 45 -27.06 -29.11 -34.96
N ASP A 46 -27.43 -29.13 -33.67
CA ASP A 46 -28.59 -28.39 -33.16
C ASP A 46 -28.36 -26.87 -33.13
N PHE A 47 -27.09 -26.43 -33.20
CA PHE A 47 -26.67 -25.02 -33.24
C PHE A 47 -25.89 -24.69 -34.52
N SER A 48 -26.21 -25.38 -35.63
CA SER A 48 -25.52 -25.21 -36.91
C SER A 48 -25.57 -23.74 -37.38
N GLY A 49 -24.40 -23.15 -37.63
CA GLY A 49 -24.25 -21.74 -38.04
C GLY A 49 -23.87 -20.78 -36.90
N LEU A 50 -23.72 -21.28 -35.67
CA LEU A 50 -23.18 -20.52 -34.54
C LEU A 50 -21.72 -20.90 -34.30
N GLU A 51 -20.87 -19.90 -34.08
CA GLU A 51 -19.46 -20.07 -33.76
C GLU A 51 -19.22 -19.88 -32.26
N PHE A 52 -18.58 -20.88 -31.63
CA PHE A 52 -18.26 -20.86 -30.20
C PHE A 52 -16.79 -20.52 -30.03
N ASN A 53 -16.53 -19.25 -29.72
CA ASN A 53 -15.19 -18.72 -29.53
C ASN A 53 -14.84 -18.75 -28.04
N ARG A 54 -13.60 -19.06 -27.67
CA ARG A 54 -13.24 -19.11 -26.24
C ARG A 54 -13.38 -17.74 -25.60
N LEU A 55 -14.02 -17.67 -24.43
CA LEU A 55 -14.25 -16.39 -23.73
C LEU A 55 -12.96 -15.84 -23.11
N ILE A 56 -12.11 -16.74 -22.60
CA ILE A 56 -10.77 -16.40 -22.10
C ILE A 56 -9.76 -16.81 -23.16
N PHE A 57 -9.41 -15.85 -24.02
CA PHE A 57 -8.51 -16.06 -25.18
C PHE A 57 -7.19 -15.27 -25.05
N THR A 58 -7.08 -14.35 -24.10
CA THR A 58 -5.87 -13.51 -23.86
C THR A 58 -4.89 -14.08 -22.84
N VAL A 59 -5.33 -15.01 -21.98
CA VAL A 59 -4.47 -15.74 -21.03
C VAL A 59 -4.51 -17.20 -21.44
N SER A 60 -3.35 -17.78 -21.76
CA SER A 60 -3.29 -19.19 -22.09
C SER A 60 -3.46 -20.05 -20.82
N PRO A 61 -4.03 -21.27 -20.91
CA PRO A 61 -4.01 -22.23 -19.82
C PRO A 61 -2.63 -22.45 -19.23
N GLU A 62 -1.62 -22.41 -20.07
CA GLU A 62 -0.22 -22.55 -19.71
C GLU A 62 0.26 -21.40 -18.81
N ASP A 63 -0.12 -20.15 -19.12
CA ASP A 63 0.21 -18.98 -18.29
C ASP A 63 -0.49 -19.02 -16.92
N MET A 64 -1.75 -19.46 -16.89
CA MET A 64 -2.51 -19.55 -15.64
C MET A 64 -2.00 -20.68 -14.73
N ILE A 65 -1.59 -21.82 -15.31
CA ILE A 65 -0.91 -22.90 -14.59
C ILE A 65 0.46 -22.42 -14.08
N GLN A 66 1.15 -21.57 -14.83
CA GLN A 66 2.42 -21.00 -14.41
C GLN A 66 2.27 -20.05 -13.22
N ASP A 67 1.23 -19.22 -13.17
CA ASP A 67 0.93 -18.38 -12.00
C ASP A 67 0.49 -19.22 -10.79
N MET A 68 -0.35 -20.23 -10.99
CA MET A 68 -0.73 -21.15 -9.91
C MET A 68 0.49 -21.85 -9.28
N LYS A 69 1.49 -22.20 -10.10
CA LYS A 69 2.76 -22.74 -9.61
C LYS A 69 3.65 -21.67 -8.98
N THR A 70 3.71 -20.48 -9.55
CA THR A 70 4.52 -19.35 -9.06
C THR A 70 4.07 -18.89 -7.68
N TYR A 71 2.77 -18.97 -7.40
CA TYR A 71 2.16 -18.52 -6.14
C TYR A 71 1.57 -19.66 -5.27
N ASN A 72 1.79 -20.91 -5.65
CA ASN A 72 1.40 -22.12 -4.91
C ASN A 72 -0.12 -22.25 -4.63
N LEU A 73 -0.95 -21.99 -5.66
CA LEU A 73 -2.42 -22.00 -5.63
C LEU A 73 -3.00 -23.38 -6.04
N PRO A 74 -4.27 -23.72 -5.67
CA PRO A 74 -4.95 -24.94 -6.13
C PRO A 74 -5.19 -24.94 -7.65
N GLU A 75 -4.98 -26.09 -8.30
CA GLU A 75 -5.20 -26.26 -9.75
C GLU A 75 -6.70 -26.37 -10.09
N ASP A 76 -7.35 -25.24 -10.43
CA ASP A 76 -8.72 -25.19 -10.98
C ASP A 76 -8.76 -24.42 -12.31
N LEU A 77 -8.92 -25.15 -13.42
CA LEU A 77 -8.97 -24.62 -14.79
C LEU A 77 -10.41 -24.28 -15.25
N GLY A 78 -11.37 -24.19 -14.33
CA GLY A 78 -12.78 -24.03 -14.65
C GLY A 78 -13.15 -22.82 -15.51
N LEU A 79 -12.28 -21.78 -15.53
CA LEU A 79 -12.39 -20.55 -16.33
C LEU A 79 -12.22 -20.77 -17.83
N PHE A 80 -11.56 -21.84 -18.24
CA PHE A 80 -11.28 -22.13 -19.65
C PHE A 80 -12.41 -22.85 -20.38
N ARG A 81 -13.50 -23.12 -19.68
CA ARG A 81 -14.69 -23.80 -20.20
C ARG A 81 -15.76 -22.84 -20.71
N TYR A 82 -15.48 -21.53 -20.66
CA TYR A 82 -16.37 -20.48 -21.14
C TYR A 82 -16.09 -20.12 -22.59
N TYR A 83 -17.15 -19.94 -23.37
CA TYR A 83 -17.15 -19.57 -24.77
C TYR A 83 -18.15 -18.44 -25.01
N SER A 84 -17.81 -17.49 -25.88
CA SER A 84 -18.74 -16.51 -26.44
C SER A 84 -19.27 -17.00 -27.79
N VAL A 85 -20.54 -16.71 -28.04
CA VAL A 85 -21.25 -16.97 -29.28
C VAL A 85 -21.89 -15.66 -29.71
N GLN A 86 -21.44 -15.09 -30.81
CA GLN A 86 -22.02 -13.87 -31.34
C GLN A 86 -23.27 -14.20 -32.16
N ILE A 87 -24.38 -13.54 -31.87
CA ILE A 87 -25.69 -13.75 -32.50
C ILE A 87 -26.09 -12.47 -33.23
N SER A 88 -26.33 -12.57 -34.53
CA SER A 88 -26.88 -11.49 -35.35
C SER A 88 -28.41 -11.46 -35.31
N LYS A 89 -29.02 -10.33 -35.67
CA LYS A 89 -30.50 -10.17 -35.72
C LYS A 89 -31.22 -11.23 -36.55
N ASP A 90 -30.59 -11.74 -37.61
CA ASP A 90 -31.15 -12.73 -38.54
C ASP A 90 -30.97 -14.18 -38.06
N GLN A 91 -30.15 -14.43 -37.04
CA GLN A 91 -29.90 -15.76 -36.47
C GLN A 91 -30.90 -16.17 -35.37
N GLY A 92 -31.85 -15.28 -35.03
CA GLY A 92 -32.96 -15.56 -34.12
C GLY A 92 -32.83 -14.87 -32.76
N ASP A 93 -33.79 -15.14 -31.87
CA ASP A 93 -33.85 -14.52 -30.55
C ASP A 93 -32.76 -15.07 -29.61
N PRO A 94 -31.82 -14.23 -29.11
CA PRO A 94 -30.71 -14.70 -28.28
C PRO A 94 -31.14 -15.40 -26.98
N GLN A 95 -32.29 -15.02 -26.42
CA GLN A 95 -32.79 -15.63 -25.19
C GLN A 95 -33.30 -17.06 -25.45
N SER A 96 -34.01 -17.26 -26.55
CA SER A 96 -34.41 -18.59 -27.01
C SER A 96 -33.21 -19.51 -27.26
N ILE A 97 -32.09 -18.98 -27.78
CA ILE A 97 -30.84 -19.73 -27.96
C ILE A 97 -30.22 -20.11 -26.62
N VAL A 98 -30.17 -19.18 -25.66
CA VAL A 98 -29.72 -19.45 -24.27
C VAL A 98 -30.53 -20.56 -23.62
N ASP A 99 -31.85 -20.53 -23.77
CA ASP A 99 -32.73 -21.52 -23.12
C ASP A 99 -32.53 -22.91 -23.73
N ARG A 100 -32.29 -23.00 -25.03
CA ARG A 100 -31.91 -24.25 -25.70
C ARG A 100 -30.54 -24.75 -25.25
N LEU A 101 -29.55 -23.86 -25.13
CA LEU A 101 -28.21 -24.22 -24.64
C LEU A 101 -28.29 -24.81 -23.23
N LYS A 102 -29.08 -24.23 -22.34
CA LYS A 102 -29.29 -24.73 -20.96
C LYS A 102 -29.96 -26.11 -20.87
N GLN A 103 -30.69 -26.54 -21.90
CA GLN A 103 -31.30 -27.88 -21.94
C GLN A 103 -30.27 -28.97 -22.25
N SER A 104 -29.09 -28.62 -22.75
CA SER A 104 -28.03 -29.58 -23.04
C SER A 104 -27.39 -30.09 -21.75
N PRO A 105 -27.21 -31.42 -21.61
CA PRO A 105 -26.51 -31.98 -20.45
C PRO A 105 -25.03 -31.56 -20.41
N LEU A 106 -24.46 -31.11 -21.54
CA LEU A 106 -23.07 -30.68 -21.69
C LEU A 106 -22.82 -29.24 -21.24
N VAL A 107 -23.86 -28.41 -21.19
CA VAL A 107 -23.78 -27.00 -20.79
C VAL A 107 -24.00 -26.90 -19.29
N GLU A 108 -23.05 -26.25 -18.61
CA GLU A 108 -23.16 -25.93 -17.19
C GLU A 108 -23.99 -24.66 -16.99
N THR A 109 -23.79 -23.66 -17.84
CA THR A 109 -24.59 -22.44 -17.86
C THR A 109 -24.50 -21.74 -19.22
N ALA A 110 -25.53 -20.95 -19.56
CA ALA A 110 -25.51 -20.03 -20.71
C ALA A 110 -26.28 -18.75 -20.39
N TYR A 111 -25.85 -17.60 -20.89
CA TYR A 111 -26.51 -16.31 -20.67
C TYR A 111 -26.09 -15.25 -21.71
N ILE A 112 -26.89 -14.19 -21.88
CA ILE A 112 -26.55 -13.06 -22.76
C ILE A 112 -25.57 -12.10 -22.05
N GLU A 113 -24.49 -11.73 -22.73
CA GLU A 113 -23.45 -10.80 -22.24
C GLU A 113 -23.99 -9.35 -22.13
N PRO A 114 -23.71 -8.64 -21.02
CA PRO A 114 -24.09 -7.23 -20.85
C PRO A 114 -23.02 -6.24 -21.38
N ASP A 115 -23.44 -5.06 -21.86
CA ASP A 115 -22.58 -4.03 -22.47
C ASP A 115 -21.66 -3.27 -21.46
N ALA A 116 -20.45 -2.86 -21.89
CA ALA A 116 -19.45 -2.10 -21.10
C ALA A 116 -18.73 -0.99 -21.91
N ILE A 117 -18.20 0.06 -21.24
CA ILE A 117 -17.44 1.20 -21.83
C ILE A 117 -16.19 1.51 -20.95
N GLU A 118 -15.06 1.89 -21.56
CA GLU A 118 -13.71 2.15 -20.95
C GLU A 118 -13.29 3.63 -20.90
N ASP A 119 -12.23 3.94 -20.12
CA ASP A 119 -11.39 5.16 -20.23
C ASP A 119 -9.90 4.89 -19.92
N SER A 120 -9.00 5.68 -20.54
CA SER A 120 -7.53 5.62 -20.43
C SER A 120 -6.89 7.00 -20.25
N VAL A 121 -5.82 7.12 -19.45
CA VAL A 121 -4.78 8.18 -19.55
C VAL A 121 -3.45 7.74 -18.92
N THR A 122 -2.33 8.22 -19.48
CA THR A 122 -0.98 8.20 -18.87
C THR A 122 -0.24 9.48 -19.23
N GLU A 123 0.42 10.10 -18.24
CA GLU A 123 1.65 10.90 -18.42
C GLU A 123 2.64 10.56 -17.29
N MET A 124 3.94 10.58 -17.64
CA MET A 124 5.08 10.38 -16.75
C MET A 124 5.49 11.70 -16.08
N GLU A 125 5.84 11.68 -14.80
CA GLU A 125 6.57 12.76 -14.13
C GLU A 125 8.02 12.39 -13.75
N ASP A 126 8.83 13.44 -13.70
CA ASP A 126 10.25 13.56 -13.36
C ASP A 126 10.67 12.84 -12.05
N PRO A 127 11.72 11.99 -12.05
CA PRO A 127 12.07 11.14 -10.91
C PRO A 127 12.78 11.85 -9.74
N THR A 128 12.75 13.18 -9.63
CA THR A 128 13.51 13.89 -8.58
C THR A 128 12.76 14.86 -7.68
N LEU A 129 11.43 14.99 -7.79
CA LEU A 129 10.66 15.80 -6.85
C LEU A 129 9.95 14.94 -5.80
N PHE A 130 10.49 14.95 -4.58
CA PHE A 130 9.78 14.55 -3.38
C PHE A 130 8.56 15.45 -3.15
N ALA A 131 7.55 14.97 -2.41
CA ALA A 131 6.36 15.75 -2.06
C ALA A 131 6.74 17.12 -1.47
N GLN A 132 6.10 18.19 -1.95
CA GLN A 132 6.36 19.58 -1.60
C GLN A 132 5.17 20.22 -0.86
N PRO A 133 4.88 19.76 0.38
CA PRO A 133 3.64 20.06 1.09
C PRO A 133 3.36 21.56 1.30
N ASN A 134 4.41 22.39 1.44
CA ASN A 134 4.27 23.81 1.75
C ASN A 134 3.63 24.63 0.62
N ARG A 135 3.52 24.07 -0.59
CA ARG A 135 2.83 24.71 -1.70
C ARG A 135 1.31 24.60 -1.59
N ASN A 136 0.80 23.59 -0.89
CA ASN A 136 -0.63 23.33 -0.74
C ASN A 136 -1.22 24.19 0.41
N PRO A 137 -2.18 25.10 0.14
CA PRO A 137 -2.62 26.13 1.10
C PRO A 137 -3.14 25.60 2.44
N LEU A 138 -3.70 24.39 2.48
CA LEU A 138 -4.29 23.80 3.67
C LEU A 138 -3.35 22.85 4.42
N PHE A 139 -2.13 22.60 3.92
CA PHE A 139 -1.16 21.70 4.56
C PHE A 139 -0.92 22.05 6.04
N LYS A 140 -0.83 23.34 6.38
CA LYS A 140 -0.63 23.80 7.77
C LYS A 140 -1.77 23.40 8.73
N LYS A 141 -2.93 23.00 8.21
CA LYS A 141 -4.09 22.51 8.98
C LYS A 141 -4.16 20.97 9.03
N GLN A 142 -3.28 20.26 8.32
CA GLN A 142 -3.20 18.79 8.31
C GLN A 142 -2.21 18.30 9.38
N GLY A 143 -2.48 18.62 10.64
CA GLY A 143 -1.56 18.32 11.74
C GLY A 143 -1.25 16.82 11.93
N TYR A 144 -2.11 15.94 11.44
CA TYR A 144 -1.86 14.49 11.42
C TYR A 144 -0.66 14.08 10.54
N LEU A 145 -0.24 14.91 9.57
CA LEU A 145 0.95 14.68 8.73
C LEU A 145 2.27 15.02 9.42
N HIS A 146 2.20 15.86 10.47
CA HIS A 146 3.37 16.42 11.13
C HIS A 146 4.14 15.37 11.95
N PRO A 147 5.37 15.67 12.40
CA PRO A 147 6.14 14.77 13.24
C PRO A 147 5.43 14.34 14.51
N ALA A 148 5.75 13.13 14.98
CA ALA A 148 5.37 12.68 16.30
C ALA A 148 5.93 13.64 17.39
N PRO A 149 5.22 13.81 18.53
CA PRO A 149 4.00 13.11 18.89
C PRO A 149 2.73 13.74 18.31
N ALA A 150 2.81 14.76 17.45
CA ALA A 150 1.60 15.44 16.95
C ALA A 150 0.89 14.62 15.87
N GLY A 151 1.62 14.04 14.92
CA GLY A 151 1.08 13.23 13.82
C GLY A 151 1.94 11.98 13.56
N ILE A 152 1.83 11.42 12.37
CA ILE A 152 2.51 10.17 11.97
C ILE A 152 3.90 10.35 11.35
N ASP A 153 4.37 11.60 11.21
CA ASP A 153 5.61 11.97 10.50
C ASP A 153 5.66 11.53 9.02
N ALA A 154 4.57 11.75 8.27
CA ALA A 154 4.48 11.43 6.84
C ALA A 154 5.58 12.14 6.01
N GLN A 155 5.94 13.36 6.42
CA GLN A 155 6.98 14.15 5.77
C GLN A 155 8.35 13.48 5.78
N TYR A 156 8.67 12.74 6.84
CA TYR A 156 9.91 11.98 6.90
C TYR A 156 9.92 10.87 5.86
N ALA A 157 8.81 10.16 5.70
CA ALA A 157 8.67 9.10 4.71
C ALA A 157 8.83 9.64 3.28
N TRP A 158 8.25 10.82 2.98
CA TRP A 158 8.38 11.47 1.67
C TRP A 158 9.81 11.75 1.25
N GLY A 159 10.76 11.87 2.18
CA GLY A 159 12.18 12.04 1.86
C GLY A 159 12.90 10.75 1.42
N ILE A 160 12.19 9.61 1.39
CA ILE A 160 12.71 8.29 1.00
C ILE A 160 12.03 7.85 -0.30
N PRO A 161 12.76 7.31 -1.29
CA PRO A 161 12.16 6.82 -2.53
C PRO A 161 11.01 5.84 -2.28
N GLY A 162 9.89 6.06 -2.97
CA GLY A 162 8.64 5.31 -2.79
C GLY A 162 7.81 5.76 -1.58
N GLY A 163 8.34 6.63 -0.72
CA GLY A 163 7.66 7.10 0.49
C GLY A 163 6.52 8.07 0.24
N ASP A 164 6.37 8.61 -0.96
CA ASP A 164 5.17 9.33 -1.43
C ASP A 164 4.08 8.40 -1.97
N GLY A 165 4.28 7.07 -1.91
CA GLY A 165 3.31 6.05 -2.31
C GLY A 165 3.44 5.56 -3.75
N GLU A 166 4.44 6.03 -4.48
CA GLU A 166 4.69 5.59 -5.87
C GLU A 166 4.73 4.06 -5.98
N GLY A 167 3.98 3.51 -6.94
CA GLY A 167 3.96 2.07 -7.22
C GLY A 167 3.09 1.23 -6.27
N ILE A 168 2.31 1.87 -5.40
CA ILE A 168 1.32 1.22 -4.53
C ILE A 168 -0.09 1.61 -4.96
N MET A 169 -0.99 0.62 -4.98
CA MET A 169 -2.42 0.86 -5.16
C MET A 169 -3.12 0.94 -3.81
N LEU A 170 -3.90 2.00 -3.61
CA LEU A 170 -4.94 2.11 -2.60
C LEU A 170 -6.29 1.74 -3.23
N VAL A 171 -7.06 0.89 -2.57
CA VAL A 171 -8.50 0.75 -2.85
C VAL A 171 -9.30 1.23 -1.65
N ASP A 172 -10.11 2.27 -1.84
CA ASP A 172 -11.04 2.73 -0.82
C ASP A 172 -12.41 2.07 -1.01
N MET A 173 -12.91 1.40 0.04
CA MET A 173 -14.23 0.78 0.04
C MET A 173 -15.21 1.50 0.97
N GLN A 174 -16.23 2.10 0.37
CA GLN A 174 -17.29 2.79 1.10
C GLN A 174 -18.65 2.11 0.96
N LEU A 175 -19.54 2.44 1.92
CA LEU A 175 -20.96 2.11 1.80
C LEU A 175 -21.69 2.98 0.79
N GLN A 176 -21.09 4.09 0.36
CA GLN A 176 -21.67 5.11 -0.49
C GLN A 176 -20.67 5.48 -1.60
N GLY A 177 -20.76 6.69 -2.17
CA GLY A 177 -19.95 7.09 -3.32
C GLY A 177 -18.82 8.07 -2.98
N TRP A 178 -18.25 8.63 -4.04
CA TRP A 178 -17.17 9.62 -4.01
C TRP A 178 -17.42 10.69 -5.07
N LEU A 179 -16.90 11.90 -4.83
CA LEU A 179 -16.77 12.95 -5.83
C LEU A 179 -15.35 12.85 -6.41
N LEU A 180 -15.18 12.00 -7.43
CA LEU A 180 -13.87 11.65 -7.98
C LEU A 180 -13.24 12.77 -8.83
N ASP A 181 -14.05 13.72 -9.29
CA ASP A 181 -13.64 14.90 -10.03
C ASP A 181 -13.49 16.16 -9.15
N HIS A 182 -13.31 15.96 -7.84
CA HIS A 182 -12.88 17.02 -6.93
C HIS A 182 -11.55 17.62 -7.42
N GLU A 183 -11.38 18.95 -7.35
CA GLU A 183 -10.21 19.66 -7.92
C GLU A 183 -8.86 19.12 -7.42
N ASP A 184 -8.85 18.61 -6.19
CA ASP A 184 -7.68 18.07 -5.52
C ASP A 184 -7.52 16.53 -5.63
N LEU A 185 -8.37 15.89 -6.43
CA LEU A 185 -8.38 14.43 -6.68
C LEU A 185 -8.43 14.09 -8.18
N VAL A 186 -8.90 15.01 -9.03
CA VAL A 186 -9.16 14.73 -10.46
C VAL A 186 -7.91 14.24 -11.20
N ASP A 187 -6.74 14.78 -10.87
CA ASP A 187 -5.47 14.40 -11.50
C ASP A 187 -4.96 13.02 -11.06
N GLN A 188 -5.50 12.44 -9.99
CA GLN A 188 -5.21 11.06 -9.59
C GLN A 188 -5.86 10.02 -10.50
N GLN A 189 -6.79 10.43 -11.38
CA GLN A 189 -7.48 9.55 -12.34
C GLN A 189 -8.10 8.32 -11.66
N ILE A 190 -8.76 8.55 -10.53
CA ILE A 190 -9.25 7.50 -9.64
C ILE A 190 -10.33 6.67 -10.35
N GLY A 191 -10.01 5.41 -10.64
CA GLY A 191 -10.91 4.48 -11.31
C GLY A 191 -11.79 3.68 -10.37
N LEU A 192 -12.85 3.06 -10.91
CA LEU A 192 -13.61 2.03 -10.20
C LEU A 192 -12.89 0.68 -10.32
N VAL A 193 -12.94 -0.11 -9.25
CA VAL A 193 -12.66 -1.55 -9.33
C VAL A 193 -13.69 -2.19 -10.27
N ALA A 194 -13.28 -3.12 -11.13
CA ALA A 194 -14.15 -3.79 -12.08
C ALA A 194 -15.41 -4.37 -11.41
N GLY A 195 -16.55 -4.17 -12.07
CA GLY A 195 -17.86 -4.59 -11.57
C GLY A 195 -18.41 -3.74 -10.42
N SER A 196 -17.70 -2.69 -9.97
CA SER A 196 -18.20 -1.77 -8.94
C SER A 196 -19.08 -0.67 -9.53
N GLY A 197 -20.09 -0.26 -8.77
CA GLY A 197 -20.84 0.95 -9.03
C GLY A 197 -20.37 2.10 -8.14
N ASN A 198 -20.43 3.32 -8.68
CA ASN A 198 -20.30 4.56 -7.90
C ASN A 198 -21.68 5.21 -7.73
N PRO A 199 -22.36 5.04 -6.60
CA PRO A 199 -23.69 5.63 -6.37
C PRO A 199 -23.58 7.12 -6.02
N ILE A 200 -23.27 7.96 -7.02
CA ILE A 200 -23.06 9.41 -6.87
C ILE A 200 -24.32 10.09 -6.29
N ASP A 201 -25.51 9.59 -6.62
CA ASP A 201 -26.81 10.19 -6.23
C ASP A 201 -27.20 10.04 -4.74
N ILE A 202 -26.37 9.36 -3.93
CA ILE A 202 -26.72 9.09 -2.52
C ILE A 202 -26.00 10.08 -1.60
N LYS A 203 -24.69 9.88 -1.43
CA LYS A 203 -23.80 10.66 -0.55
C LYS A 203 -22.36 10.35 -0.94
N THR A 204 -21.58 11.39 -1.19
CA THR A 204 -20.18 11.26 -1.62
C THR A 204 -19.21 11.81 -0.57
N SER A 205 -19.69 12.63 0.36
CA SER A 205 -18.83 13.43 1.23
C SER A 205 -17.91 12.66 2.17
N HIS A 206 -18.28 11.43 2.54
CA HIS A 206 -17.49 10.58 3.41
C HIS A 206 -16.35 9.88 2.66
N GLY A 207 -16.65 9.32 1.48
CA GLY A 207 -15.64 8.72 0.61
C GLY A 207 -14.66 9.75 0.08
N THR A 208 -15.14 10.90 -0.40
CA THR A 208 -14.29 12.00 -0.87
C THR A 208 -13.27 12.42 0.19
N ALA A 209 -13.73 12.62 1.43
CA ALA A 209 -12.87 12.97 2.56
C ALA A 209 -11.81 11.89 2.88
N THR A 210 -12.20 10.61 2.81
CA THR A 210 -11.28 9.48 3.05
C THR A 210 -10.19 9.44 1.98
N LEU A 211 -10.54 9.66 0.70
CA LEU A 211 -9.55 9.74 -0.39
C LEU A 211 -8.59 10.93 -0.22
N GLY A 212 -9.11 12.11 0.14
CA GLY A 212 -8.28 13.31 0.30
C GLY A 212 -7.18 13.16 1.36
N GLU A 213 -7.42 12.39 2.43
CA GLU A 213 -6.41 12.12 3.45
C GLU A 213 -5.22 11.31 2.89
N VAL A 214 -5.46 10.43 1.92
CA VAL A 214 -4.43 9.51 1.41
C VAL A 214 -3.83 9.99 0.10
N VAL A 215 -4.65 10.36 -0.89
CA VAL A 215 -4.22 10.60 -2.28
C VAL A 215 -4.53 12.01 -2.78
N GLY A 216 -4.77 12.97 -1.89
CA GLY A 216 -4.80 14.38 -2.30
C GLY A 216 -3.55 14.78 -3.07
N CYS A 217 -3.71 15.51 -4.16
CA CYS A 217 -2.61 15.88 -5.04
C CYS A 217 -1.59 16.82 -4.36
N ASP A 218 -0.34 16.82 -4.84
CA ASP A 218 0.65 17.85 -4.50
C ASP A 218 0.73 18.87 -5.65
N ASN A 219 -0.27 19.76 -5.75
CA ASN A 219 -0.51 20.58 -6.94
C ASN A 219 -0.73 22.07 -6.64
N GLU A 220 -0.31 22.55 -5.47
CA GLU A 220 -0.47 23.96 -5.03
C GLU A 220 -1.93 24.37 -4.74
N VAL A 221 -2.86 23.41 -4.74
CA VAL A 221 -4.27 23.59 -4.39
C VAL A 221 -4.54 22.89 -3.07
N GLY A 222 -5.63 23.27 -2.38
CA GLY A 222 -6.21 22.44 -1.33
C GLY A 222 -5.25 21.88 -0.27
N ILE A 223 -5.32 20.57 -0.11
CA ILE A 223 -4.58 19.74 0.84
C ILE A 223 -3.42 19.01 0.14
N ILE A 224 -2.74 18.12 0.84
CA ILE A 224 -1.87 17.10 0.25
C ILE A 224 -2.15 15.76 0.93
N GLY A 225 -2.26 14.68 0.16
CA GLY A 225 -2.44 13.34 0.69
C GLY A 225 -1.20 12.85 1.45
N ILE A 226 -1.37 11.87 2.33
CA ILE A 226 -0.26 11.16 2.97
C ILE A 226 0.63 10.44 1.93
N SER A 227 0.04 10.02 0.81
CA SER A 227 0.68 9.27 -0.26
C SER A 227 0.24 9.82 -1.62
N PRO A 228 0.66 11.04 -1.97
CA PRO A 228 0.13 11.78 -3.11
C PRO A 228 0.47 11.17 -4.48
N LYS A 229 1.39 10.19 -4.56
CA LYS A 229 1.73 9.47 -5.80
C LYS A 229 1.21 8.03 -5.84
N ALA A 230 0.40 7.63 -4.86
CA ALA A 230 -0.23 6.31 -4.88
C ALA A 230 -1.31 6.26 -5.95
N LYS A 231 -1.44 5.11 -6.63
CA LYS A 231 -2.60 4.87 -7.49
C LYS A 231 -3.81 4.65 -6.61
N ALA A 232 -4.97 5.19 -6.99
CA ALA A 232 -6.20 4.96 -6.27
C ALA A 232 -7.27 4.30 -7.15
N LYS A 233 -7.99 3.36 -6.57
CA LYS A 233 -9.30 2.92 -7.07
C LYS A 233 -10.32 2.96 -5.94
N VAL A 234 -11.59 2.88 -6.31
CA VAL A 234 -12.69 2.80 -5.34
C VAL A 234 -13.63 1.65 -5.64
N THR A 235 -14.23 1.10 -4.60
CA THR A 235 -15.24 0.04 -4.71
C THR A 235 -16.34 0.24 -3.69
N SER A 236 -17.58 -0.07 -4.05
CA SER A 236 -18.68 -0.04 -3.10
C SER A 236 -19.40 -1.37 -3.08
N LYS A 237 -20.25 -1.56 -2.07
CA LYS A 237 -21.17 -2.71 -2.04
C LYS A 237 -22.07 -2.74 -3.27
N TYR A 238 -22.36 -1.60 -3.90
CA TYR A 238 -23.18 -1.53 -5.10
C TYR A 238 -22.38 -2.01 -6.30
N ARG A 239 -22.91 -2.99 -7.01
CA ARG A 239 -22.25 -3.62 -8.15
C ARG A 239 -22.89 -3.14 -9.46
N ALA A 240 -22.12 -3.09 -10.54
CA ALA A 240 -22.54 -2.58 -11.84
C ALA A 240 -23.76 -3.35 -12.41
N ASN A 241 -23.93 -4.61 -12.01
CA ASN A 241 -25.09 -5.45 -12.38
C ASN A 241 -26.36 -5.18 -11.54
N GLY A 242 -26.37 -4.14 -10.71
CA GLY A 242 -27.49 -3.75 -9.84
C GLY A 242 -27.61 -4.52 -8.52
N LYS A 243 -26.74 -5.52 -8.26
CA LYS A 243 -26.70 -6.24 -6.98
C LYS A 243 -25.94 -5.44 -5.90
N GLN A 244 -26.09 -5.88 -4.66
CA GLN A 244 -25.28 -5.38 -3.54
C GLN A 244 -24.59 -6.52 -2.81
N SER A 245 -23.27 -6.43 -2.62
CA SER A 245 -22.50 -7.38 -1.81
C SER A 245 -21.19 -6.75 -1.36
N HIS A 246 -20.94 -6.78 -0.05
CA HIS A 246 -19.68 -6.30 0.52
C HIS A 246 -18.54 -7.28 0.26
N ALA A 247 -18.77 -8.58 0.46
CA ALA A 247 -17.77 -9.62 0.23
C ALA A 247 -17.32 -9.65 -1.23
N ASP A 248 -18.25 -9.50 -2.19
CA ASP A 248 -17.94 -9.44 -3.62
C ASP A 248 -17.09 -8.21 -3.98
N ALA A 249 -17.39 -7.06 -3.36
CA ALA A 249 -16.63 -5.83 -3.55
C ALA A 249 -15.19 -5.96 -3.04
N ILE A 250 -14.99 -6.61 -1.88
CA ILE A 250 -13.66 -6.88 -1.29
C ILE A 250 -12.89 -7.87 -2.19
N ALA A 251 -13.51 -8.98 -2.59
CA ALA A 251 -12.86 -9.97 -3.45
C ALA A 251 -12.50 -9.40 -4.84
N SER A 252 -13.36 -8.55 -5.41
CA SER A 252 -13.09 -7.88 -6.69
C SER A 252 -11.92 -6.90 -6.58
N ALA A 253 -11.86 -6.13 -5.49
CA ALA A 253 -10.70 -5.27 -5.22
C ALA A 253 -9.43 -6.10 -5.08
N ALA A 254 -9.47 -7.14 -4.24
CA ALA A 254 -8.33 -8.02 -4.03
C ALA A 254 -7.82 -8.68 -5.32
N LYS A 255 -8.70 -8.95 -6.29
CA LYS A 255 -8.32 -9.50 -7.60
C LYS A 255 -7.43 -8.56 -8.41
N GLU A 256 -7.71 -7.26 -8.40
CA GLU A 256 -6.94 -6.26 -9.15
C GLU A 256 -5.69 -5.77 -8.43
N MET A 257 -5.67 -5.94 -7.12
CA MET A 257 -4.57 -5.54 -6.25
C MET A 257 -3.45 -6.59 -6.22
N ASN A 258 -2.23 -6.13 -5.99
CA ASN A 258 -1.03 -6.94 -5.86
C ASN A 258 -0.57 -7.01 -4.39
N PRO A 259 0.33 -7.94 -4.03
CA PRO A 259 1.01 -7.90 -2.74
C PRO A 259 1.60 -6.51 -2.47
N GLY A 260 1.37 -6.01 -1.26
CA GLY A 260 1.79 -4.67 -0.83
C GLY A 260 0.79 -3.55 -1.09
N ASP A 261 -0.28 -3.79 -1.84
CA ASP A 261 -1.36 -2.80 -2.00
C ASP A 261 -2.25 -2.75 -0.74
N VAL A 262 -3.06 -1.69 -0.63
CA VAL A 262 -3.79 -1.35 0.60
C VAL A 262 -5.29 -1.22 0.35
N LEU A 263 -6.11 -1.97 1.10
CA LEU A 263 -7.57 -1.93 1.01
C LEU A 263 -8.15 -1.30 2.29
N VAL A 264 -8.97 -0.27 2.15
CA VAL A 264 -9.52 0.50 3.27
C VAL A 264 -11.01 0.28 3.44
N LEU A 265 -11.45 -0.05 4.66
CA LEU A 265 -12.83 -0.31 5.05
C LEU A 265 -13.25 0.62 6.21
N THR A 266 -13.82 1.78 5.90
CA THR A 266 -14.21 2.82 6.89
C THR A 266 -15.65 2.74 7.38
N TRP A 267 -16.23 1.53 7.38
CA TRP A 267 -17.61 1.27 7.76
C TRP A 267 -17.73 0.16 8.82
N GLY A 268 -18.94 -0.05 9.33
CA GLY A 268 -19.27 -1.09 10.29
C GLY A 268 -20.76 -1.11 10.59
N TYR A 269 -21.16 -1.91 11.58
CA TYR A 269 -22.56 -2.15 11.91
C TYR A 269 -23.06 -1.24 13.05
N ARG A 270 -24.38 -1.03 13.11
CA ARG A 270 -25.03 -0.13 14.08
C ARG A 270 -24.87 -0.60 15.52
N ASP A 271 -24.79 -1.90 15.73
CA ASP A 271 -24.53 -2.55 17.02
C ASP A 271 -23.07 -2.42 17.48
N GLY A 272 -22.22 -1.75 16.69
CA GLY A 272 -20.79 -1.60 16.96
C GLY A 272 -19.91 -2.65 16.30
N GLY A 273 -20.49 -3.66 15.63
CA GLY A 273 -19.74 -4.70 14.95
C GLY A 273 -18.87 -4.17 13.80
N ARG A 274 -17.76 -4.87 13.50
CA ARG A 274 -16.83 -4.58 12.41
C ARG A 274 -17.13 -5.44 11.19
N PRO A 275 -16.73 -5.04 9.97
CA PRO A 275 -16.91 -5.85 8.76
C PRO A 275 -16.53 -7.32 8.95
N GLU A 276 -15.39 -7.60 9.60
CA GLU A 276 -14.92 -8.96 9.84
C GLU A 276 -15.77 -9.81 10.81
N ASN A 277 -16.85 -9.28 11.37
CA ASN A 277 -17.72 -10.01 12.29
C ASN A 277 -18.68 -10.97 11.58
N THR A 278 -18.92 -10.80 10.27
CA THR A 278 -19.75 -11.73 9.49
C THR A 278 -18.85 -12.70 8.71
N PRO A 279 -19.20 -14.00 8.62
CA PRO A 279 -18.31 -15.00 8.02
C PRO A 279 -17.92 -14.72 6.57
N ASP A 280 -18.86 -14.23 5.76
CA ASP A 280 -18.65 -13.91 4.34
C ASP A 280 -17.63 -12.79 4.13
N ILE A 281 -17.71 -11.74 4.95
CA ILE A 281 -16.78 -10.62 4.88
C ILE A 281 -15.44 -10.99 5.54
N PHE A 282 -15.45 -11.75 6.63
CA PHE A 282 -14.24 -12.29 7.25
C PHE A 282 -13.40 -13.08 6.23
N GLU A 283 -14.01 -13.99 5.49
CA GLU A 283 -13.33 -14.81 4.48
C GLU A 283 -12.80 -13.96 3.32
N ALA A 284 -13.56 -12.95 2.88
CA ALA A 284 -13.10 -12.03 1.83
C ALA A 284 -11.89 -11.18 2.28
N ILE A 285 -11.91 -10.70 3.53
CA ILE A 285 -10.77 -9.98 4.13
C ILE A 285 -9.58 -10.92 4.26
N LYS A 286 -9.79 -12.15 4.73
CA LYS A 286 -8.74 -13.16 4.89
C LYS A 286 -8.11 -13.54 3.56
N PHE A 287 -8.91 -13.65 2.49
CA PHE A 287 -8.39 -13.85 1.14
C PHE A 287 -7.49 -12.70 0.68
N ALA A 288 -7.88 -11.45 0.93
CA ALA A 288 -7.06 -10.30 0.59
C ALA A 288 -5.74 -10.27 1.37
N THR A 289 -5.79 -10.51 2.69
CA THR A 289 -4.59 -10.52 3.53
C THR A 289 -3.67 -11.71 3.21
N ASP A 290 -4.21 -12.88 2.91
CA ASP A 290 -3.41 -14.04 2.46
C ASP A 290 -2.75 -13.81 1.10
N LYS A 291 -3.37 -13.01 0.23
CA LYS A 291 -2.75 -12.55 -1.03
C LYS A 291 -1.61 -11.54 -0.78
N GLY A 292 -1.46 -11.03 0.43
CA GLY A 292 -0.44 -10.03 0.79
C GLY A 292 -0.93 -8.58 0.69
N ILE A 293 -2.24 -8.35 0.63
CA ILE A 293 -2.85 -7.02 0.65
C ILE A 293 -3.06 -6.59 2.10
N THR A 294 -2.63 -5.38 2.45
CA THR A 294 -2.92 -4.86 3.80
C THR A 294 -4.34 -4.34 3.85
N VAL A 295 -5.19 -4.93 4.71
CA VAL A 295 -6.57 -4.49 4.90
C VAL A 295 -6.68 -3.64 6.17
N ILE A 296 -7.21 -2.42 6.05
CA ILE A 296 -7.41 -1.48 7.15
C ILE A 296 -8.91 -1.33 7.44
N GLN A 297 -9.30 -1.47 8.71
CA GLN A 297 -10.67 -1.33 9.18
C GLN A 297 -10.79 -0.25 10.26
N SER A 298 -11.87 0.51 10.24
CA SER A 298 -12.17 1.46 11.33
C SER A 298 -12.77 0.74 12.56
N ALA A 299 -12.34 1.12 13.78
CA ALA A 299 -12.81 0.50 15.04
C ALA A 299 -14.28 0.80 15.37
N GLY A 300 -14.90 1.76 14.69
CA GLY A 300 -16.30 2.14 14.90
C GLY A 300 -16.49 3.25 15.92
N ASN A 301 -17.67 3.89 15.85
CA ASN A 301 -17.97 5.12 16.59
C ASN A 301 -19.08 4.94 17.66
N SER A 302 -19.28 3.72 18.15
CA SER A 302 -20.34 3.36 19.11
C SER A 302 -19.86 3.18 20.56
N SER A 303 -18.59 3.51 20.88
CA SER A 303 -17.98 3.36 22.20
C SER A 303 -18.03 1.91 22.75
N VAL A 304 -17.98 0.92 21.87
CA VAL A 304 -18.04 -0.51 22.23
C VAL A 304 -16.65 -1.02 22.64
N ASN A 305 -16.59 -1.74 23.76
CA ASN A 305 -15.45 -2.60 24.08
C ASN A 305 -15.53 -3.84 23.18
N LEU A 306 -14.66 -3.93 22.18
CA LEU A 306 -14.64 -5.03 21.22
C LEU A 306 -14.34 -6.37 21.90
N ASP A 307 -13.70 -6.41 23.07
CA ASP A 307 -13.49 -7.66 23.81
C ASP A 307 -14.78 -8.23 24.43
N GLU A 308 -15.80 -7.37 24.60
CA GLU A 308 -17.12 -7.74 25.12
C GLU A 308 -18.16 -7.90 24.00
N TYR A 309 -17.78 -7.59 22.76
CA TYR A 309 -18.69 -7.72 21.62
C TYR A 309 -18.90 -9.20 21.29
N THR A 310 -20.16 -9.63 21.23
CA THR A 310 -20.53 -11.02 20.97
C THR A 310 -21.39 -11.19 19.71
N VAL A 311 -21.10 -12.24 18.94
CA VAL A 311 -22.00 -12.74 17.89
C VAL A 311 -22.52 -14.11 18.33
N ASN A 312 -23.83 -14.25 18.50
CA ASN A 312 -24.45 -15.50 18.97
C ASN A 312 -23.81 -16.04 20.28
N GLY A 313 -23.47 -15.14 21.21
CA GLY A 313 -22.84 -15.48 22.49
C GLY A 313 -21.33 -15.77 22.46
N LYS A 314 -20.67 -15.64 21.30
CA LYS A 314 -19.23 -15.86 21.13
C LYS A 314 -18.44 -14.56 21.10
N TYR A 315 -17.30 -14.50 21.78
CA TYR A 315 -16.45 -13.30 21.84
C TYR A 315 -15.49 -13.23 20.64
N VAL A 316 -16.05 -13.05 19.45
CA VAL A 316 -15.32 -13.15 18.16
C VAL A 316 -14.28 -12.06 17.92
N MET A 317 -14.28 -11.00 18.75
CA MET A 317 -13.34 -9.87 18.67
C MET A 317 -12.40 -9.78 19.87
N ASN A 318 -12.44 -10.71 20.82
CA ASN A 318 -11.53 -10.71 21.96
C ASN A 318 -10.32 -11.58 21.63
N ARG A 319 -9.12 -11.01 21.45
CA ARG A 319 -7.91 -11.77 21.08
C ARG A 319 -7.55 -12.88 22.08
N ASN A 320 -8.02 -12.78 23.32
CA ASN A 320 -7.77 -13.77 24.37
C ASN A 320 -8.88 -14.85 24.45
N SER A 321 -9.91 -14.77 23.61
CA SER A 321 -11.00 -15.74 23.54
C SER A 321 -10.65 -16.88 22.57
N PRO A 322 -11.03 -18.14 22.87
CA PRO A 322 -10.93 -19.23 21.90
C PRO A 322 -11.86 -19.06 20.69
N ASP A 323 -12.84 -18.16 20.75
CA ASP A 323 -13.72 -17.84 19.62
C ASP A 323 -13.07 -16.92 18.57
N PHE A 324 -11.95 -16.27 18.92
CA PHE A 324 -11.29 -15.32 18.05
C PHE A 324 -10.63 -16.00 16.87
N LYS A 325 -10.77 -15.38 15.70
CA LYS A 325 -10.07 -15.73 14.48
C LYS A 325 -9.45 -14.48 13.91
N ASP A 326 -8.18 -14.56 13.51
CA ASP A 326 -7.49 -13.42 12.92
C ASP A 326 -7.75 -13.36 11.42
N SER A 327 -8.32 -12.24 10.96
CA SER A 327 -8.55 -11.95 9.55
C SER A 327 -7.29 -11.44 8.83
N GLY A 328 -6.25 -11.06 9.57
CA GLY A 328 -5.08 -10.35 9.04
C GLY A 328 -5.27 -8.83 8.89
N ALA A 329 -6.49 -8.29 9.09
CA ALA A 329 -6.74 -6.85 8.96
C ALA A 329 -6.28 -6.03 10.18
N ILE A 330 -5.89 -4.78 9.97
CA ILE A 330 -5.53 -3.83 11.02
C ILE A 330 -6.78 -3.03 11.41
N ILE A 331 -7.13 -2.99 12.70
CA ILE A 331 -8.25 -2.19 13.21
C ILE A 331 -7.75 -0.91 13.88
N VAL A 332 -8.30 0.22 13.44
CA VAL A 332 -7.81 1.56 13.80
C VAL A 332 -8.79 2.31 14.70
N GLY A 333 -8.32 2.68 15.89
CA GLY A 333 -9.01 3.54 16.85
C GLY A 333 -8.87 5.04 16.52
N GLY A 334 -9.80 5.85 17.04
CA GLY A 334 -9.77 7.31 16.89
C GLY A 334 -9.42 8.01 18.20
N ALA A 335 -8.46 8.93 18.15
CA ALA A 335 -8.02 9.74 19.29
C ALA A 335 -8.22 11.25 19.07
N SER A 336 -8.07 12.05 20.13
CA SER A 336 -8.04 13.51 20.03
C SER A 336 -6.84 13.98 19.23
N SER A 337 -6.93 15.14 18.58
CA SER A 337 -5.80 15.74 17.88
C SER A 337 -4.76 16.34 18.84
N ASP A 338 -5.19 16.73 20.04
CA ASP A 338 -4.30 17.34 21.04
C ASP A 338 -3.43 16.28 21.73
N VAL A 339 -2.15 16.61 21.91
CA VAL A 339 -1.19 15.81 22.67
C VAL A 339 -1.33 16.14 24.17
N PRO A 340 -1.36 15.14 25.07
CA PRO A 340 -1.36 13.71 24.78
C PRO A 340 -2.70 13.22 24.22
N HIS A 341 -2.64 12.45 23.13
CA HIS A 341 -3.81 11.95 22.40
C HIS A 341 -4.66 11.04 23.26
N LYS A 342 -5.90 11.42 23.54
CA LYS A 342 -6.84 10.61 24.30
C LYS A 342 -7.80 9.90 23.35
N ARG A 343 -8.17 8.64 23.64
CA ARG A 343 -9.24 7.97 22.89
C ARG A 343 -10.49 8.87 22.80
N ARG A 344 -11.02 9.06 21.60
CA ARG A 344 -12.32 9.73 21.39
C ARG A 344 -13.38 8.90 22.10
N LYS A 345 -14.27 9.55 22.86
CA LYS A 345 -15.33 8.85 23.63
C LYS A 345 -16.11 7.87 22.75
N SER A 346 -16.37 8.22 21.50
CA SER A 346 -17.09 7.38 20.52
C SER A 346 -16.27 6.20 19.97
N SER A 347 -14.93 6.24 19.99
CA SER A 347 -14.11 5.18 19.37
C SER A 347 -14.33 3.84 20.06
N GLY A 348 -14.48 2.78 19.26
CA GLY A 348 -14.28 1.40 19.71
C GLY A 348 -12.88 1.21 20.30
N TYR A 349 -12.75 0.26 21.21
CA TYR A 349 -11.54 -0.04 21.98
C TYR A 349 -11.52 -1.50 22.42
N GLY A 350 -10.39 -2.01 22.86
CA GLY A 350 -10.22 -3.40 23.29
C GLY A 350 -8.99 -4.03 22.66
N SER A 351 -8.73 -5.30 22.98
CA SER A 351 -7.55 -6.03 22.51
C SER A 351 -7.46 -6.14 20.98
N ARG A 352 -8.60 -6.03 20.28
CA ARG A 352 -8.63 -6.10 18.82
C ARG A 352 -8.12 -4.86 18.09
N VAL A 353 -8.16 -3.69 18.72
CA VAL A 353 -7.68 -2.46 18.09
C VAL A 353 -6.15 -2.48 18.09
N ASP A 354 -5.56 -2.44 16.89
CA ASP A 354 -4.12 -2.56 16.67
C ASP A 354 -3.39 -1.24 16.95
N VAL A 355 -3.92 -0.16 16.38
CA VAL A 355 -3.29 1.17 16.35
C VAL A 355 -4.36 2.26 16.41
N TYR A 356 -3.94 3.51 16.61
CA TYR A 356 -4.82 4.66 16.50
C TYR A 356 -4.22 5.78 15.65
N ALA A 357 -5.09 6.69 15.20
CA ALA A 357 -4.67 7.97 14.63
C ALA A 357 -5.67 9.06 15.02
N TRP A 358 -5.55 10.26 14.42
CA TRP A 358 -6.47 11.37 14.66
C TRP A 358 -7.90 10.99 14.27
N GLY A 359 -8.79 11.02 15.27
CA GLY A 359 -10.23 10.83 15.12
C GLY A 359 -11.01 12.15 15.22
N GLU A 360 -10.33 13.29 15.19
CA GLU A 360 -10.94 14.62 15.15
C GLU A 360 -10.02 15.66 14.50
N ASN A 361 -10.59 16.79 14.09
CA ASN A 361 -9.88 17.93 13.51
C ASN A 361 -9.06 17.59 12.26
N VAL A 362 -9.50 16.58 11.52
CA VAL A 362 -8.85 16.18 10.27
C VAL A 362 -9.31 17.11 9.15
N THR A 363 -8.31 17.76 8.54
CA THR A 363 -8.48 18.56 7.33
C THR A 363 -8.29 17.70 6.09
N THR A 364 -9.28 17.73 5.19
CA THR A 364 -9.31 16.92 3.96
C THR A 364 -10.32 17.51 2.95
N THR A 365 -10.40 16.94 1.77
CA THR A 365 -11.40 17.25 0.73
C THR A 365 -12.82 16.99 1.23
N TYR A 366 -13.80 17.61 0.59
CA TYR A 366 -15.21 17.48 0.93
C TYR A 366 -16.06 17.61 -0.33
N SER A 367 -17.18 16.90 -0.35
CA SER A 367 -18.24 17.15 -1.33
C SER A 367 -19.52 17.53 -0.62
N ASN A 368 -20.27 18.46 -1.21
CA ASN A 368 -21.61 18.76 -0.73
C ASN A 368 -22.59 17.71 -1.29
N ASN A 369 -23.20 16.92 -0.42
CA ASN A 369 -24.15 15.89 -0.85
C ASN A 369 -25.41 16.48 -1.50
N ASP A 370 -25.75 17.73 -1.17
CA ASP A 370 -26.92 18.43 -1.73
C ASP A 370 -26.59 19.13 -3.06
N ASP A 371 -25.30 19.32 -3.36
CA ASP A 371 -24.84 19.96 -4.60
C ASP A 371 -23.48 19.38 -5.04
N PRO A 372 -23.49 18.24 -5.76
CA PRO A 372 -22.28 17.60 -6.24
C PRO A 372 -21.59 18.37 -7.39
N SER A 373 -22.19 19.47 -7.87
CA SER A 373 -21.54 20.32 -8.88
C SER A 373 -20.37 21.15 -8.32
N ILE A 374 -20.32 21.31 -7.00
CA ILE A 374 -19.25 22.02 -6.30
C ILE A 374 -18.09 21.05 -6.03
N LYS A 375 -16.97 21.26 -6.73
CA LYS A 375 -15.81 20.34 -6.78
C LYS A 375 -14.59 20.81 -5.99
N ASN A 376 -14.72 21.90 -5.25
CA ASN A 376 -13.61 22.61 -4.61
C ASN A 376 -13.86 22.90 -3.12
N LEU A 377 -14.52 21.96 -2.41
CA LEU A 377 -14.82 22.13 -1.00
C LEU A 377 -13.86 21.32 -0.13
N TYR A 378 -13.53 21.88 1.03
CA TYR A 378 -12.71 21.24 2.03
C TYR A 378 -13.41 21.30 3.38
N ARG A 379 -13.03 20.40 4.28
CA ARG A 379 -13.49 20.41 5.66
C ARG A 379 -12.31 20.30 6.62
N HIS A 380 -12.52 20.71 7.86
CA HIS A 380 -11.50 20.69 8.92
C HIS A 380 -11.88 19.80 10.10
N ASN A 381 -13.00 19.10 9.99
CA ASN A 381 -13.65 18.36 11.08
C ASN A 381 -14.19 17.02 10.58
N PHE A 382 -13.44 16.35 9.70
CA PHE A 382 -13.73 14.95 9.41
C PHE A 382 -13.36 14.13 10.65
N ASN A 383 -14.35 13.72 11.42
CA ASN A 383 -14.16 13.17 12.76
C ASN A 383 -14.68 11.73 12.84
N GLY A 384 -14.04 10.92 13.68
CA GLY A 384 -14.39 9.54 13.99
C GLY A 384 -13.28 8.56 13.58
N THR A 385 -13.48 7.28 13.84
CA THR A 385 -12.54 6.24 13.38
C THR A 385 -12.43 6.17 11.85
N SER A 386 -13.38 6.75 11.12
CA SER A 386 -13.34 6.86 9.66
C SER A 386 -12.32 7.87 9.14
N SER A 387 -11.84 8.82 9.98
CA SER A 387 -10.68 9.66 9.65
C SER A 387 -9.38 9.02 10.14
N ALA A 388 -9.43 8.28 11.26
CA ALA A 388 -8.22 7.62 11.76
C ALA A 388 -7.73 6.49 10.83
N ALA A 389 -8.64 5.68 10.27
CA ALA A 389 -8.30 4.57 9.38
C ALA A 389 -7.55 4.98 8.09
N PRO A 390 -7.99 5.99 7.31
CA PRO A 390 -7.23 6.45 6.14
C PRO A 390 -5.87 7.05 6.50
N ILE A 391 -5.71 7.68 7.67
CA ILE A 391 -4.38 8.13 8.12
C ILE A 391 -3.40 6.95 8.22
N ILE A 392 -3.84 5.85 8.82
CA ILE A 392 -3.04 4.62 8.90
C ILE A 392 -2.87 3.98 7.51
N ALA A 393 -3.89 4.01 6.66
CA ALA A 393 -3.78 3.49 5.30
C ALA A 393 -2.70 4.23 4.50
N GLY A 394 -2.63 5.57 4.58
CA GLY A 394 -1.56 6.35 3.98
C GLY A 394 -0.18 5.99 4.53
N ALA A 395 -0.05 5.82 5.85
CA ALA A 395 1.20 5.36 6.46
C ALA A 395 1.66 3.99 5.89
N VAL A 396 0.72 3.06 5.70
CA VAL A 396 1.00 1.75 5.08
C VAL A 396 1.44 1.92 3.63
N VAL A 397 0.76 2.76 2.85
CA VAL A 397 1.12 3.05 1.47
C VAL A 397 2.54 3.62 1.38
N ASN A 398 2.94 4.53 2.28
CA ASN A 398 4.32 5.02 2.35
C ASN A 398 5.31 3.89 2.66
N LEU A 399 5.02 3.06 3.68
CA LEU A 399 5.88 1.93 4.06
C LEU A 399 6.06 0.93 2.92
N GLN A 400 4.97 0.60 2.22
CA GLN A 400 5.00 -0.37 1.13
C GLN A 400 5.77 0.16 -0.09
N GLY A 401 5.61 1.43 -0.42
CA GLY A 401 6.38 2.06 -1.51
C GLY A 401 7.88 2.07 -1.20
N ILE A 402 8.25 2.42 0.04
CA ILE A 402 9.63 2.34 0.52
C ILE A 402 10.15 0.90 0.50
N ALA A 403 9.35 -0.07 0.95
CA ALA A 403 9.73 -1.48 0.95
C ALA A 403 10.02 -1.97 -0.47
N LYS A 404 9.13 -1.71 -1.43
CA LYS A 404 9.38 -2.05 -2.84
C LYS A 404 10.65 -1.39 -3.36
N ALA A 405 10.88 -0.12 -3.03
CA ALA A 405 12.07 0.63 -3.49
C ALA A 405 13.39 0.21 -2.82
N LYS A 406 13.36 -0.28 -1.58
CA LYS A 406 14.57 -0.58 -0.78
C LYS A 406 14.86 -2.06 -0.63
N LEU A 407 13.83 -2.90 -0.65
CA LEU A 407 13.91 -4.35 -0.45
C LEU A 407 13.63 -5.14 -1.74
N GLY A 408 13.11 -4.50 -2.78
CA GLY A 408 12.64 -5.18 -3.99
C GLY A 408 11.37 -6.02 -3.78
N ARG A 409 10.78 -5.99 -2.58
CA ARG A 409 9.52 -6.66 -2.23
C ARG A 409 8.70 -5.80 -1.27
N PRO A 410 7.37 -5.93 -1.27
CA PRO A 410 6.54 -5.36 -0.22
C PRO A 410 6.73 -6.10 1.12
N PHE A 411 6.29 -5.45 2.20
CA PHE A 411 6.05 -6.13 3.47
C PHE A 411 4.77 -6.97 3.40
N THR A 412 4.75 -8.09 4.09
CA THR A 412 3.51 -8.87 4.32
C THR A 412 2.55 -8.11 5.25
N PRO A 413 1.24 -8.39 5.23
CA PRO A 413 0.30 -7.74 6.14
C PRO A 413 0.63 -7.94 7.63
N GLU A 414 1.22 -9.08 8.00
CA GLU A 414 1.72 -9.34 9.35
C GLU A 414 2.91 -8.43 9.70
N GLU A 415 3.94 -8.39 8.82
CA GLU A 415 5.09 -7.47 9.00
C GLU A 415 4.62 -6.01 9.14
N VAL A 416 3.66 -5.57 8.32
CA VAL A 416 3.09 -4.21 8.41
C VAL A 416 2.39 -3.97 9.75
N ARG A 417 1.54 -4.91 10.18
CA ARG A 417 0.80 -4.79 11.45
C ARG A 417 1.77 -4.73 12.64
N ASP A 418 2.80 -5.55 12.64
CA ASP A 418 3.82 -5.56 13.70
C ASP A 418 4.60 -4.24 13.74
N LEU A 419 5.02 -3.72 12.58
CA LEU A 419 5.73 -2.43 12.50
C LEU A 419 4.87 -1.26 13.00
N LEU A 420 3.59 -1.21 12.65
CA LEU A 420 2.71 -0.10 13.03
C LEU A 420 2.25 -0.15 14.48
N SER A 421 2.12 -1.36 15.05
CA SER A 421 1.61 -1.57 16.41
C SER A 421 2.70 -1.63 17.48
N ASP A 422 3.98 -1.56 17.09
CA ASP A 422 5.13 -1.57 17.99
C ASP A 422 5.15 -0.34 18.92
N PRO A 423 5.00 -0.52 20.25
CA PRO A 423 5.04 0.57 21.21
C PRO A 423 6.37 1.33 21.27
N ASP A 424 7.48 0.72 20.86
CA ASP A 424 8.80 1.36 20.87
C ASP A 424 8.98 2.38 19.72
N THR A 425 8.16 2.26 18.68
CA THR A 425 8.15 3.15 17.51
C THR A 425 6.80 3.82 17.28
N GLY A 426 5.98 3.92 18.33
CA GLY A 426 4.67 4.55 18.28
C GLY A 426 4.46 5.56 19.42
N THR A 427 3.61 6.55 19.17
CA THR A 427 3.16 7.50 20.19
C THR A 427 2.08 6.84 21.06
N PRO A 428 2.27 6.74 22.39
CA PRO A 428 1.26 6.18 23.27
C PRO A 428 0.06 7.13 23.42
N SER A 429 -1.13 6.56 23.59
CA SER A 429 -2.30 7.34 23.98
C SER A 429 -2.14 7.90 25.40
N LYS A 430 -3.00 8.85 25.78
CA LYS A 430 -2.95 9.56 27.08
C LYS A 430 -3.01 8.60 28.26
N ASN A 431 -3.85 7.57 28.18
CA ASN A 431 -3.99 6.56 29.23
C ASN A 431 -4.10 5.17 28.60
N PRO A 432 -3.00 4.54 28.14
CA PRO A 432 -3.05 3.33 27.31
C PRO A 432 -3.86 2.18 27.95
N SER A 433 -3.76 2.01 29.27
CA SER A 433 -4.48 0.98 30.03
C SER A 433 -6.01 1.14 29.99
N SER A 434 -6.53 2.36 29.92
CA SER A 434 -7.97 2.64 29.83
C SER A 434 -8.45 2.95 28.41
N ASP A 435 -7.57 3.52 27.58
CA ASP A 435 -7.88 3.88 26.21
C ASP A 435 -7.96 2.62 25.33
N ARG A 436 -7.01 1.69 25.47
CA ARG A 436 -7.03 0.36 24.79
C ARG A 436 -7.25 0.46 23.28
N ILE A 437 -6.46 1.31 22.61
CA ILE A 437 -6.50 1.56 21.15
C ILE A 437 -5.12 1.44 20.48
N GLY A 438 -4.16 0.78 21.13
CA GLY A 438 -2.78 0.67 20.64
C GLY A 438 -2.00 1.97 20.71
N VAL A 439 -1.06 2.15 19.78
CA VAL A 439 -0.21 3.33 19.60
C VAL A 439 -0.50 4.01 18.25
N MET A 440 -0.11 5.27 18.10
CA MET A 440 -0.10 5.94 16.79
C MET A 440 1.29 5.81 16.18
N PRO A 441 1.43 5.20 14.98
CA PRO A 441 2.74 4.91 14.40
C PRO A 441 3.52 6.19 14.13
N ASP A 442 4.81 6.18 14.44
CA ASP A 442 5.77 7.21 14.05
C ASP A 442 6.60 6.67 12.89
N LEU A 443 6.31 7.12 11.67
CA LEU A 443 6.99 6.65 10.46
C LEU A 443 8.49 6.91 10.53
N LYS A 444 8.96 7.99 11.17
CA LYS A 444 10.38 8.25 11.32
C LYS A 444 11.05 7.21 12.19
N LEU A 445 10.48 6.87 13.35
CA LEU A 445 11.06 5.84 14.21
C LEU A 445 11.00 4.45 13.57
N ILE A 446 9.89 4.09 12.92
CA ILE A 446 9.74 2.82 12.19
C ILE A 446 10.80 2.71 11.08
N LEU A 447 10.91 3.73 10.22
CA LEU A 447 11.83 3.73 9.09
C LEU A 447 13.30 3.73 9.54
N ASN A 448 13.64 4.48 10.60
CA ASN A 448 14.97 4.43 11.20
C ASN A 448 15.31 3.06 11.79
N LYS A 449 14.35 2.39 12.43
CA LYS A 449 14.53 1.02 12.93
C LYS A 449 14.79 0.02 11.80
N LEU A 450 14.18 0.24 10.63
CA LEU A 450 14.38 -0.55 9.41
C LEU A 450 15.65 -0.20 8.62
N GLY A 451 16.33 0.89 8.99
CA GLY A 451 17.52 1.35 8.27
C GLY A 451 17.26 2.28 7.09
N PHE A 452 16.02 2.73 6.92
CA PHE A 452 15.61 3.58 5.81
C PHE A 452 15.65 5.04 6.24
N ILE A 453 16.64 5.77 5.73
CA ILE A 453 16.82 7.21 5.99
C ILE A 453 16.61 8.05 4.73
N PRO A 454 16.06 9.28 4.84
CA PRO A 454 15.90 10.20 3.74
C PRO A 454 17.20 10.54 3.01
N THR A 455 17.08 10.76 1.70
CA THR A 455 18.22 10.94 0.79
C THR A 455 18.76 12.37 0.76
N THR A 456 18.31 13.22 1.68
CA THR A 456 18.76 14.61 1.81
C THR A 456 19.05 15.00 3.27
N SER A 457 18.85 14.08 4.23
CA SER A 457 19.09 14.33 5.65
C SER A 457 20.54 14.71 5.89
N ILE A 458 20.73 15.77 6.66
CA ILE A 458 22.04 16.14 7.21
C ILE A 458 22.18 15.36 8.52
N LEU A 459 23.20 14.51 8.57
CA LEU A 459 23.39 13.54 9.65
C LEU A 459 24.73 13.75 10.33
N GLN A 460 24.80 13.28 11.56
CA GLN A 460 26.02 12.90 12.24
C GLN A 460 26.09 11.39 12.26
N ILE A 461 27.30 10.86 12.04
CA ILE A 461 27.59 9.43 12.19
C ILE A 461 28.26 9.27 13.56
N VAL A 462 27.48 8.86 14.56
CA VAL A 462 27.88 8.80 15.97
C VAL A 462 28.38 7.39 16.28
N THR A 463 29.56 7.23 16.90
CA THR A 463 30.03 5.88 17.27
C THR A 463 29.21 5.30 18.42
N ALA A 464 28.89 4.00 18.35
CA ALA A 464 28.25 3.30 19.46
C ALA A 464 29.16 3.19 20.69
N LEU A 465 30.49 3.29 20.53
CA LEU A 465 31.45 3.08 21.62
C LEU A 465 31.16 3.95 22.84
N ASN A 466 30.80 5.21 22.62
CA ASN A 466 30.50 6.19 23.67
C ASN A 466 29.26 7.07 23.40
N ASP A 467 28.53 6.82 22.30
CA ASP A 467 27.32 7.54 21.87
C ASP A 467 27.44 9.07 21.78
N THR A 468 28.67 9.61 21.75
CA THR A 468 28.94 11.05 21.85
C THR A 468 29.95 11.57 20.84
N SER A 469 30.93 10.75 20.46
CA SER A 469 31.89 11.10 19.41
C SER A 469 31.33 10.80 18.02
N VAL A 470 31.73 11.60 17.04
CA VAL A 470 31.21 11.58 15.66
C VAL A 470 32.33 11.41 14.64
N VAL A 471 31.98 10.86 13.49
CA VAL A 471 32.85 10.83 12.30
C VAL A 471 33.02 12.27 11.81
N ASP A 472 34.26 12.75 11.86
CA ASP A 472 34.68 14.13 11.63
C ASP A 472 35.72 14.16 10.51
N MET A 473 35.53 15.06 9.55
CA MET A 473 36.57 15.38 8.57
C MET A 473 37.52 16.42 9.16
N SER A 474 38.78 16.03 9.35
CA SER A 474 39.82 16.91 9.88
C SER A 474 40.04 18.11 8.97
N LEU A 475 39.99 19.31 9.56
CA LEU A 475 40.38 20.55 8.89
C LEU A 475 41.88 20.83 8.95
N GLN A 476 42.61 20.17 9.87
CA GLN A 476 44.06 20.30 10.00
C GLN A 476 44.81 19.36 9.05
N GLN A 477 44.38 18.10 8.98
CA GLN A 477 44.81 17.14 7.98
C GLN A 477 43.70 17.03 6.94
N TYR A 478 43.60 18.04 6.07
CA TYR A 478 42.43 18.24 5.20
C TYR A 478 42.00 16.94 4.48
N GLY A 479 40.75 16.53 4.72
CA GLY A 479 40.16 15.33 4.13
C GLY A 479 40.42 14.04 4.92
N ASN A 480 41.34 14.00 5.88
CA ASN A 480 41.45 12.84 6.78
C ASN A 480 40.17 12.70 7.61
N VAL A 481 39.64 11.49 7.78
CA VAL A 481 38.44 11.25 8.58
C VAL A 481 38.82 10.50 9.86
N HIS A 482 38.41 11.07 10.99
CA HIS A 482 38.68 10.52 12.30
C HIS A 482 37.45 10.63 13.20
N LEU A 483 37.53 10.02 14.38
CA LEU A 483 36.56 10.18 15.43
C LEU A 483 36.89 11.43 16.24
N TRP A 484 35.89 12.27 16.51
CA TRP A 484 36.07 13.48 17.31
C TRP A 484 34.84 13.77 18.16
N LYS A 485 35.03 14.39 19.33
CA LYS A 485 33.92 14.85 20.17
C LYS A 485 33.10 15.90 19.41
N TYR A 486 31.79 15.75 19.42
CA TYR A 486 30.92 16.72 18.75
C TYR A 486 31.12 18.15 19.29
N HIS A 487 31.35 19.10 18.37
CA HIS A 487 31.53 20.53 18.65
C HIS A 487 30.71 21.44 17.72
N GLY A 488 29.79 20.89 16.92
CA GLY A 488 28.89 21.69 16.09
C GLY A 488 29.43 22.10 14.72
N GLY A 489 30.66 21.69 14.36
CA GLY A 489 31.26 22.07 13.08
C GLY A 489 30.55 21.45 11.88
N SER A 490 30.53 22.15 10.73
CA SER A 490 29.99 21.59 9.48
C SER A 490 30.78 20.39 8.98
N ASN A 491 32.06 20.29 9.35
CA ASN A 491 32.93 19.14 9.06
C ASN A 491 32.53 17.85 9.79
N GLN A 492 31.63 17.95 10.79
CA GLN A 492 31.04 16.83 11.54
C GLN A 492 29.65 16.42 11.03
N LYS A 493 29.18 17.06 9.96
CA LYS A 493 27.85 16.88 9.40
C LYS A 493 27.97 16.35 7.97
N TRP A 494 27.16 15.34 7.67
CA TRP A 494 27.20 14.60 6.43
C TRP A 494 25.82 14.55 5.82
N ARG A 495 25.66 15.09 4.60
CA ARG A 495 24.44 14.92 3.82
C ARG A 495 24.42 13.52 3.23
N ALA A 496 23.49 12.69 3.68
CA ALA A 496 23.28 11.36 3.11
C ALA A 496 22.50 11.49 1.80
N ILE A 497 23.01 10.93 0.70
CA ILE A 497 22.40 10.98 -0.63
C ILE A 497 22.31 9.55 -1.16
N TYR A 498 21.10 9.03 -1.31
CA TYR A 498 20.88 7.69 -1.85
C TYR A 498 20.93 7.71 -3.37
N ASP A 499 21.63 6.73 -3.94
CA ASP A 499 21.68 6.48 -5.37
C ASP A 499 20.89 5.21 -5.67
N LYS A 500 19.74 5.37 -6.33
CA LYS A 500 18.82 4.26 -6.68
C LYS A 500 19.48 3.23 -7.59
N THR A 501 20.40 3.65 -8.48
CA THR A 501 21.08 2.74 -9.42
C THR A 501 22.14 1.90 -8.72
N LYS A 502 22.78 2.47 -7.69
CA LYS A 502 23.81 1.78 -6.90
C LYS A 502 23.27 1.06 -5.67
N GLU A 503 22.02 1.32 -5.30
CA GLU A 503 21.38 0.83 -4.07
C GLU A 503 22.24 1.14 -2.82
N ALA A 504 22.80 2.35 -2.75
CA ALA A 504 23.75 2.74 -1.71
C ALA A 504 23.77 4.26 -1.50
N TYR A 505 24.32 4.71 -0.37
CA TYR A 505 24.40 6.11 0.01
C TYR A 505 25.80 6.71 -0.26
N GLN A 506 25.83 7.96 -0.70
CA GLN A 506 26.99 8.84 -0.52
C GLN A 506 26.80 9.69 0.73
N PHE A 507 27.87 9.96 1.47
CA PHE A 507 27.87 10.91 2.58
C PHE A 507 28.71 12.12 2.17
N ARG A 508 28.08 13.23 1.78
CA ARG A 508 28.77 14.49 1.43
C ARG A 508 29.05 15.32 2.67
N ASN A 509 30.27 15.82 2.82
CA ASN A 509 30.61 16.63 3.99
C ASN A 509 30.01 18.03 3.87
N LEU A 510 29.43 18.58 4.94
CA LEU A 510 28.78 19.90 4.89
C LEU A 510 29.79 21.07 4.93
N TYR A 511 31.05 20.83 5.28
CA TYR A 511 32.10 21.85 5.17
C TYR A 511 32.49 22.10 3.70
N ASP A 512 32.55 21.04 2.89
CA ASP A 512 32.83 21.08 1.45
C ASP A 512 32.00 19.98 0.76
N GLU A 513 30.87 20.36 0.18
CA GLU A 513 29.92 19.41 -0.42
C GLU A 513 30.46 18.70 -1.67
N ASN A 514 31.65 19.07 -2.18
CA ASN A 514 32.33 18.30 -3.23
C ASN A 514 32.98 17.02 -2.68
N LEU A 515 33.22 16.95 -1.38
CA LEU A 515 33.88 15.82 -0.71
C LEU A 515 32.86 14.81 -0.21
N VAL A 516 33.11 13.54 -0.50
CA VAL A 516 32.34 12.39 -0.03
C VAL A 516 33.19 11.51 0.89
N LEU A 517 32.57 10.93 1.92
CA LEU A 517 33.16 9.87 2.73
C LEU A 517 33.49 8.69 1.81
N ALA A 518 34.74 8.26 1.78
CA ALA A 518 35.20 7.25 0.86
C ALA A 518 36.35 6.41 1.42
N TRP A 519 36.56 5.28 0.77
CA TRP A 519 37.79 4.51 0.82
C TRP A 519 38.16 4.21 -0.64
N ASN A 520 39.39 4.50 -1.10
CA ASN A 520 39.73 4.41 -2.54
C ASN A 520 40.27 3.02 -2.96
N ALA A 521 39.97 1.97 -2.20
CA ALA A 521 40.36 0.59 -2.53
C ALA A 521 41.86 0.40 -2.88
N ILE A 522 42.73 1.20 -2.26
CA ILE A 522 44.19 1.12 -2.48
C ILE A 522 44.75 -0.06 -1.70
N SER A 523 45.57 -0.90 -2.35
CA SER A 523 46.22 -2.05 -1.71
C SER A 523 46.92 -1.65 -0.41
N ASN A 524 46.62 -2.37 0.67
CA ASN A 524 47.13 -2.16 2.04
C ASN A 524 46.68 -0.88 2.75
N SER A 525 45.85 -0.03 2.15
CA SER A 525 45.25 1.10 2.85
C SER A 525 43.88 0.72 3.41
N ARG A 526 43.69 0.99 4.70
CA ARG A 526 42.39 0.88 5.37
C ARG A 526 41.80 2.25 5.71
N GLN A 527 42.50 3.33 5.45
CA GLN A 527 42.10 4.66 5.88
C GLN A 527 40.85 5.11 5.14
N VAL A 528 39.90 5.68 5.89
CA VAL A 528 38.73 6.38 5.36
C VAL A 528 39.03 7.87 5.33
N PHE A 529 38.54 8.56 4.31
CA PHE A 529 38.79 9.98 4.11
C PHE A 529 37.59 10.62 3.40
N ALA A 530 37.58 11.95 3.35
CA ALA A 530 36.72 12.74 2.51
C ALA A 530 37.48 13.16 1.26
N THR A 531 36.98 12.79 0.08
CA THR A 531 37.65 13.03 -1.21
C THR A 531 36.66 13.58 -2.24
N PRO A 532 37.11 14.31 -3.28
CA PRO A 532 36.23 14.70 -4.37
C PRO A 532 35.49 13.50 -4.96
N ASN A 533 34.18 13.67 -5.17
CA ASN A 533 33.33 12.59 -5.65
C ASN A 533 33.68 12.19 -7.10
N GLN A 534 34.16 10.97 -7.28
CA GLN A 534 34.47 10.38 -8.59
C GLN A 534 33.42 9.32 -9.03
N TYR A 535 32.31 9.18 -8.28
CA TYR A 535 31.21 8.25 -8.55
C TYR A 535 31.61 6.76 -8.62
N LYS A 536 32.78 6.42 -8.07
CA LYS A 536 33.30 5.05 -7.94
C LYS A 536 32.53 4.28 -6.87
N GLU A 537 32.39 2.97 -7.02
CA GLU A 537 31.64 2.14 -6.06
C GLU A 537 32.15 2.29 -4.63
N GLU A 538 33.46 2.43 -4.45
CA GLU A 538 34.09 2.55 -3.14
C GLU A 538 33.85 3.90 -2.42
N HIS A 539 33.16 4.85 -3.09
CA HIS A 539 32.65 6.10 -2.52
C HIS A 539 31.18 5.98 -2.04
N TYR A 540 30.57 4.80 -2.18
CA TYR A 540 29.21 4.54 -1.75
C TYR A 540 29.19 3.53 -0.59
N TRP A 541 28.17 3.66 0.25
CA TRP A 541 28.03 2.90 1.49
C TRP A 541 26.63 2.30 1.60
N ILE A 542 26.57 1.00 1.90
CA ILE A 542 25.33 0.29 2.21
C ILE A 542 25.10 0.37 3.71
N LEU A 543 23.89 0.73 4.10
CA LEU A 543 23.47 0.78 5.49
C LEU A 543 22.78 -0.52 5.88
N GLU A 544 23.36 -1.24 6.82
CA GLU A 544 22.74 -2.42 7.44
C GLU A 544 22.30 -2.05 8.86
N ALA A 545 20.98 -1.97 9.06
CA ALA A 545 20.42 -1.75 10.39
C ALA A 545 20.70 -2.95 11.30
N THR A 546 20.97 -2.66 12.57
CA THR A 546 21.11 -3.65 13.64
C THR A 546 19.91 -3.54 14.57
N TRP A 547 19.52 -4.66 15.18
CA TRP A 547 18.33 -4.74 16.06
C TRP A 547 18.39 -3.78 17.26
N ASP A 548 19.58 -3.32 17.66
CA ASP A 548 19.81 -2.38 18.75
C ASP A 548 19.82 -0.90 18.32
N GLY A 549 19.35 -0.59 17.11
CA GLY A 549 19.15 0.78 16.63
C GLY A 549 20.41 1.49 16.13
N TYR A 550 21.48 0.73 15.87
CA TYR A 550 22.69 1.19 15.17
C TYR A 550 22.74 0.68 13.74
N TYR A 551 23.76 1.11 13.01
CA TYR A 551 24.04 0.73 11.63
C TYR A 551 25.46 0.17 11.52
N ILE A 552 25.60 -0.89 10.73
CA ILE A 552 26.87 -1.27 10.12
C ILE A 552 26.94 -0.58 8.75
N ILE A 553 27.98 0.24 8.54
CA ILE A 553 28.14 1.03 7.32
C ILE A 553 29.14 0.31 6.41
N LYS A 554 28.63 -0.44 5.43
CA LYS A 554 29.41 -1.31 4.54
C LYS A 554 29.88 -0.55 3.31
N ASN A 555 31.12 -0.76 2.87
CA ASN A 555 31.56 -0.19 1.61
C ASN A 555 30.90 -0.92 0.42
N LYS A 556 30.41 -0.20 -0.60
CA LYS A 556 29.72 -0.83 -1.74
C LYS A 556 30.66 -1.65 -2.63
N LYS A 557 31.94 -1.27 -2.76
CA LYS A 557 32.93 -2.01 -3.58
C LYS A 557 33.26 -3.37 -2.99
N ASP A 558 33.41 -3.42 -1.67
CA ASP A 558 33.65 -4.65 -0.91
C ASP A 558 32.77 -4.62 0.36
N PRO A 559 31.55 -5.20 0.30
CA PRO A 559 30.63 -5.22 1.43
C PRO A 559 31.12 -6.02 2.65
N THR A 560 32.25 -6.73 2.55
CA THR A 560 32.87 -7.39 3.71
C THR A 560 33.69 -6.41 4.57
N LEU A 561 34.01 -5.24 4.03
CA LEU A 561 34.72 -4.16 4.70
C LEU A 561 33.73 -3.07 5.14
N VAL A 562 33.76 -2.77 6.44
CA VAL A 562 32.82 -1.85 7.10
C VAL A 562 33.57 -0.72 7.77
N LEU A 563 32.88 0.41 7.96
CA LEU A 563 33.37 1.50 8.78
C LEU A 563 33.71 0.98 10.19
N ASP A 564 34.87 1.35 10.69
CA ASP A 564 35.42 0.83 11.95
C ASP A 564 36.23 1.93 12.65
N VAL A 565 36.03 2.10 13.95
CA VAL A 565 36.88 2.94 14.80
C VAL A 565 38.12 2.14 15.19
N ALA A 566 39.28 2.54 14.68
CA ALA A 566 40.53 1.82 14.86
C ALA A 566 40.85 1.58 16.35
N ASP A 567 41.22 0.34 16.68
CA ASP A 567 41.50 -0.14 18.04
C ASP A 567 40.38 0.12 19.07
N SER A 568 39.14 0.41 18.64
CA SER A 568 38.03 0.84 19.51
C SER A 568 38.34 2.09 20.37
N LYS A 569 39.28 2.94 19.94
CA LYS A 569 39.68 4.15 20.68
C LYS A 569 38.66 5.26 20.52
N THR A 570 38.31 5.93 21.62
CA THR A 570 37.32 7.04 21.62
C THR A 570 37.94 8.42 21.80
N GLU A 571 39.27 8.51 21.81
CA GLU A 571 40.00 9.77 21.93
C GLU A 571 39.85 10.60 20.64
N ASN A 572 39.89 11.92 20.76
CA ASN A 572 39.87 12.82 19.60
C ASN A 572 41.03 12.51 18.67
N GLY A 573 40.72 12.28 17.38
CA GLY A 573 41.69 11.92 16.36
C GLY A 573 41.88 10.42 16.16
N SER A 574 41.14 9.57 16.88
CA SER A 574 41.14 8.12 16.63
C SER A 574 40.71 7.85 15.19
N GLU A 575 41.49 7.07 14.44
CA GLU A 575 41.26 6.91 13.00
C GLU A 575 39.95 6.17 12.71
N ILE A 576 39.27 6.60 11.64
CA ILE A 576 38.20 5.82 11.02
C ILE A 576 38.79 5.06 9.85
N ILE A 577 38.57 3.75 9.84
CA ILE A 577 39.12 2.84 8.85
C ILE A 577 38.00 1.98 8.25
N VAL A 578 38.31 1.27 7.17
CA VAL A 578 37.55 0.09 6.75
C VAL A 578 38.19 -1.17 7.34
N TYR A 579 37.40 -2.03 7.92
CA TYR A 579 37.86 -3.31 8.49
C TYR A 579 36.87 -4.43 8.21
N LYS A 580 37.33 -5.68 8.23
CA LYS A 580 36.46 -6.84 8.01
C LYS A 580 35.35 -6.86 9.06
N GLN A 581 34.10 -7.02 8.61
CA GLN A 581 32.94 -7.09 9.51
C GLN A 581 33.14 -8.20 10.54
N ASN A 582 33.10 -7.81 11.82
CA ASN A 582 33.21 -8.70 12.98
C ASN A 582 32.11 -8.43 14.03
N ASN A 583 31.18 -7.50 13.72
CA ASN A 583 30.05 -7.10 14.56
C ASN A 583 30.46 -6.53 15.93
N GLY A 584 31.71 -6.07 16.07
CA GLY A 584 32.21 -5.37 17.25
C GLY A 584 31.54 -4.01 17.45
N LYS A 585 31.53 -3.52 18.69
CA LYS A 585 30.90 -2.24 19.05
C LYS A 585 31.54 -1.05 18.32
N ASN A 586 32.82 -1.14 17.94
CA ASN A 586 33.55 -0.17 17.13
C ASN A 586 33.14 -0.12 15.65
N GLN A 587 32.32 -1.06 15.18
CA GLN A 587 31.76 -1.08 13.81
C GLN A 587 30.30 -0.61 13.76
N LYS A 588 29.72 -0.27 14.92
CA LYS A 588 28.33 0.20 15.04
C LYS A 588 28.29 1.71 15.13
N PHE A 589 27.42 2.32 14.32
CA PHE A 589 27.23 3.76 14.28
C PHE A 589 25.75 4.13 14.32
N LYS A 590 25.41 5.20 15.04
CA LYS A 590 24.08 5.79 15.03
C LYS A 590 24.05 6.95 14.05
N LEU A 591 23.06 6.98 13.17
CA LEU A 591 22.83 8.10 12.27
C LEU A 591 21.88 9.08 12.93
N ARG A 592 22.39 10.25 13.34
CA ARG A 592 21.62 11.28 14.06
C ARG A 592 21.42 12.50 13.17
N GLU A 593 20.17 12.81 12.84
CA GLU A 593 19.80 14.00 12.07
C GLU A 593 20.08 15.32 12.84
N VAL A 594 20.50 16.38 12.13
CA VAL A 594 20.97 17.65 12.72
C VAL A 594 20.60 18.92 11.96
#